data_AF-A0A8T2SIZ6-F1
#
_entry.id   AF-A0A8T2SIZ6-F1
#
_cell.length_a   1.000
_cell.length_b   1.000
_cell.length_c   1.000
_cell.angle_alpha   90.00
_cell.angle_beta   90.00
_cell.angle_gamma   90.00
#
_symmetry.space_group_name_H-M   'P 1'
#
loop_
_entity.id
_entity.type
_entity.pdbx_description
1 polymer ?
#
loop_
_entity_poly.entity_id
_entity_poly.type
_entity_poly.pdbx_seq_one_letter_code
_entity_poly.pdbx_strand_id
1 'polypeptide(L)'
;MTNKSLKVDEFYDDSTCWFCNWYPGGLIGVLFAFASSSRLKYAADLLFFSLNTARKVRGTYVISLWVLLIASVWLLFWSFGVVSALTFHFAPLVVMALLVSMFWTLEILRNVVCAAISRDVAVYYIVGADQSHWDRSLYSASTSWFGSICMGSLIVPVLHTLRVTARGLNRIHSDNEFMFSCADCFDRVTAILVKYANNWAYAQVALHRKAFMRASRDTYDLFTQKRVDVVIGSDLTSSFCVLSSITGGMLCVIVSGGWTFGTHKALTASVSTVSFFIGYFLVRIAMAVPQGAVCAHYVCYCEKPGCQELVASPVPERIKELLADVDVEVTKAP
;
A
#
# COMPACT_ATOMS: atom_id res chain seq x y z
N MET A 1 48.00 18.56 -17.09
CA MET A 1 48.03 19.72 -16.18
C MET A 1 46.72 20.47 -16.39
N THR A 2 45.68 20.24 -15.57
CA THR A 2 45.28 21.08 -14.40
C THR A 2 44.96 22.54 -14.81
N ASN A 3 43.87 23.23 -14.43
CA ASN A 3 42.73 22.99 -13.53
C ASN A 3 41.80 24.25 -13.55
N LYS A 4 40.60 24.14 -12.97
CA LYS A 4 39.78 25.16 -12.24
C LYS A 4 39.04 26.25 -13.05
N SER A 5 37.72 26.51 -12.93
CA SER A 5 36.69 26.53 -11.85
C SER A 5 36.17 27.96 -11.63
N LEU A 6 34.87 28.08 -11.30
CA LEU A 6 34.13 29.22 -10.70
C LEU A 6 33.51 30.27 -11.63
N LYS A 7 32.17 30.20 -11.80
CA LYS A 7 31.20 31.19 -11.28
C LYS A 7 29.78 30.63 -11.36
N VAL A 8 29.45 29.81 -10.37
CA VAL A 8 28.12 29.66 -9.78
C VAL A 8 27.98 30.88 -8.86
N ASP A 9 26.90 31.67 -8.94
CA ASP A 9 26.34 32.47 -7.81
C ASP A 9 25.33 33.58 -8.19
N GLU A 10 25.00 33.83 -9.47
CA GLU A 10 24.21 35.03 -9.82
C GLU A 10 22.85 34.79 -10.52
N PHE A 11 22.10 33.76 -10.10
CA PHE A 11 20.72 33.58 -10.55
C PHE A 11 19.78 33.21 -9.39
N TYR A 12 19.84 34.04 -8.35
CA TYR A 12 18.98 34.00 -7.17
C TYR A 12 18.30 35.36 -7.03
N ASP A 13 17.20 35.56 -7.76
CA ASP A 13 16.19 36.59 -7.49
C ASP A 13 14.92 36.26 -8.30
N ASP A 14 13.70 36.43 -7.84
CA ASP A 14 13.00 35.85 -6.69
C ASP A 14 11.50 35.88 -7.07
N SER A 15 10.65 35.17 -6.33
CA SER A 15 9.23 35.53 -6.10
C SER A 15 8.09 34.96 -6.95
N THR A 16 8.28 34.04 -7.91
CA THR A 16 7.11 33.38 -8.59
C THR A 16 7.13 31.86 -8.71
N CYS A 17 8.22 31.19 -8.33
CA CYS A 17 8.36 29.73 -8.52
C CYS A 17 8.03 28.86 -7.30
N TRP A 18 7.76 29.43 -6.12
CA TRP A 18 7.63 28.65 -4.89
C TRP A 18 6.38 27.75 -4.83
N PHE A 19 5.27 28.10 -5.49
CA PHE A 19 4.07 27.25 -5.48
C PHE A 19 4.06 26.13 -6.53
N CYS A 20 4.81 26.28 -7.64
CA CYS A 20 4.82 25.28 -8.71
C CYS A 20 5.93 24.23 -8.57
N ASN A 21 7.02 24.51 -7.83
CA ASN A 21 8.21 23.65 -7.81
C ASN A 21 8.24 22.61 -6.69
N TRP A 22 7.23 22.58 -5.80
CA TRP A 22 7.27 21.73 -4.60
C TRP A 22 6.50 20.40 -4.69
N TYR A 23 5.76 20.12 -5.76
CA TYR A 23 4.92 18.91 -5.84
C TYR A 23 5.38 17.85 -6.85
N PRO A 24 5.79 18.17 -8.10
CA PRO A 24 6.28 17.14 -9.02
C PRO A 24 7.74 16.74 -8.74
N GLY A 25 8.60 17.70 -8.40
CA GLY A 25 10.05 17.49 -8.26
C GLY A 25 10.44 16.63 -7.05
N GLY A 26 9.75 16.78 -5.92
CA GLY A 26 9.98 15.96 -4.73
C GLY A 26 9.61 14.50 -4.94
N LEU A 27 8.51 14.23 -5.65
CA LEU A 27 8.10 12.87 -5.99
C LEU A 27 9.07 12.22 -6.98
N ILE A 28 9.53 12.96 -8.00
CA ILE A 28 10.54 12.48 -8.96
C ILE A 28 11.87 12.20 -8.25
N GLY A 29 12.31 13.07 -7.33
CA GLY A 29 13.52 12.86 -6.53
C GLY A 29 13.42 11.63 -5.61
N VAL A 30 12.27 11.40 -4.98
CA VAL A 30 11.99 10.18 -4.22
C VAL A 30 11.97 8.96 -5.16
N LEU A 31 11.27 9.00 -6.28
CA LEU A 31 11.23 7.90 -7.24
C LEU A 31 12.63 7.56 -7.79
N PHE A 32 13.49 8.56 -8.02
CA PHE A 32 14.85 8.38 -8.50
C PHE A 32 15.78 7.80 -7.42
N ALA A 33 15.68 8.28 -6.17
CA ALA A 33 16.39 7.70 -5.04
C ALA A 33 15.95 6.24 -4.75
N PHE A 34 14.67 5.93 -4.95
CA PHE A 34 14.13 4.57 -4.87
C PHE A 34 14.57 3.70 -6.06
N ALA A 35 14.64 4.26 -7.27
CA ALA A 35 15.09 3.60 -8.49
C ALA A 35 16.53 3.07 -8.40
N SER A 36 17.38 3.72 -7.61
CA SER A 36 18.77 3.34 -7.41
C SER A 36 18.97 2.18 -6.41
N SER A 37 17.91 1.71 -5.74
CA SER A 37 18.05 0.74 -4.63
C SER A 37 17.92 -0.73 -5.07
N SER A 38 18.79 -1.61 -4.56
CA SER A 38 18.70 -3.08 -4.71
C SER A 38 17.40 -3.68 -4.16
N ARG A 39 16.69 -2.92 -3.32
CA ARG A 39 15.36 -3.26 -2.78
C ARG A 39 14.26 -3.11 -3.82
N LEU A 40 14.37 -2.14 -4.72
CA LEU A 40 13.40 -1.96 -5.80
C LEU A 40 13.48 -3.08 -6.82
N LYS A 41 14.69 -3.52 -7.20
CA LYS A 41 14.89 -4.63 -8.12
C LYS A 41 14.17 -5.89 -7.60
N TYR A 42 14.40 -6.25 -6.34
CA TYR A 42 13.70 -7.36 -5.70
C TYR A 42 12.17 -7.19 -5.70
N ALA A 43 11.67 -6.01 -5.31
CA ALA A 43 10.23 -5.75 -5.30
C ALA A 43 9.62 -5.85 -6.71
N ALA A 44 10.32 -5.39 -7.74
CA ALA A 44 9.88 -5.48 -9.14
C ALA A 44 9.86 -6.94 -9.62
N ASP A 45 10.90 -7.71 -9.34
CA ASP A 45 10.98 -9.14 -9.71
C ASP A 45 9.89 -9.95 -9.01
N LEU A 46 9.67 -9.68 -7.70
CA LEU A 46 8.61 -10.31 -6.92
C LEU A 46 7.21 -9.94 -7.43
N LEU A 47 6.99 -8.67 -7.74
CA LEU A 47 5.73 -8.18 -8.32
C LEU A 47 5.47 -8.83 -9.68
N PHE A 48 6.48 -8.87 -10.55
CA PHE A 48 6.37 -9.48 -11.87
C PHE A 48 6.03 -10.97 -11.77
N PHE A 49 6.72 -11.69 -10.89
CA PHE A 49 6.46 -13.11 -10.64
C PHE A 49 5.04 -13.34 -10.11
N SER A 50 4.62 -12.56 -9.11
CA SER A 50 3.31 -12.66 -8.47
C SER A 50 2.18 -12.32 -9.45
N LEU A 51 2.34 -11.27 -10.25
CA LEU A 51 1.37 -10.87 -11.27
C LEU A 51 1.28 -11.86 -12.43
N ASN A 52 2.41 -12.46 -12.84
CA ASN A 52 2.38 -13.48 -13.89
C ASN A 52 1.59 -14.71 -13.42
N THR A 53 1.70 -15.07 -12.14
CA THR A 53 0.86 -16.12 -11.54
C THR A 53 -0.61 -15.69 -11.47
N ALA A 54 -0.90 -14.49 -10.98
CA ALA A 54 -2.26 -13.96 -10.91
C ALA A 54 -2.95 -13.89 -12.29
N ARG A 55 -2.17 -13.71 -13.37
CA ARG A 55 -2.66 -13.73 -14.76
C ARG A 55 -2.99 -15.14 -15.27
N LYS A 56 -2.33 -16.18 -14.76
CA LYS A 56 -2.68 -17.58 -15.08
C LYS A 56 -4.04 -17.96 -14.50
N VAL A 57 -4.42 -17.35 -13.36
CA VAL A 57 -5.73 -17.57 -12.74
C VAL A 57 -6.79 -16.79 -13.52
N ARG A 58 -7.79 -17.52 -14.04
CA ARG A 58 -8.86 -16.94 -14.86
C ARG A 58 -9.74 -16.04 -13.99
N GLY A 59 -10.00 -14.82 -14.46
CA GLY A 59 -10.99 -13.92 -13.85
C GLY A 59 -10.48 -13.02 -12.72
N THR A 60 -9.21 -13.12 -12.30
CA THR A 60 -8.62 -12.25 -11.26
C THR A 60 -8.79 -10.75 -11.57
N TYR A 61 -8.60 -10.35 -12.82
CA TYR A 61 -8.77 -8.95 -13.24
C TYR A 61 -10.24 -8.55 -13.35
N VAL A 62 -11.13 -9.50 -13.65
CA VAL A 62 -12.58 -9.26 -13.72
C VAL A 62 -13.10 -8.85 -12.34
N ILE A 63 -12.61 -9.49 -11.27
CA ILE A 63 -12.90 -9.10 -9.89
C ILE A 63 -12.60 -7.62 -9.65
N SER A 64 -11.36 -7.21 -9.96
CA SER A 64 -10.90 -5.85 -9.74
C SER A 64 -11.73 -4.84 -10.53
N LEU A 65 -12.05 -5.15 -11.79
CA LEU A 65 -12.90 -4.30 -12.62
C LEU A 65 -14.30 -4.11 -12.03
N TRP A 66 -14.97 -5.18 -11.56
CA TRP A 66 -16.28 -5.06 -10.92
C TRP A 66 -16.24 -4.21 -9.66
N VAL A 67 -15.24 -4.41 -8.80
CA VAL A 67 -15.10 -3.61 -7.58
C VAL A 67 -14.77 -2.15 -7.89
N LEU A 68 -13.96 -1.88 -8.92
CA LEU A 68 -13.68 -0.53 -9.40
C LEU A 68 -14.93 0.18 -9.92
N LEU A 69 -15.82 -0.53 -10.63
CA LEU A 69 -17.10 0.01 -11.07
C LEU A 69 -17.99 0.37 -9.87
N ILE A 70 -18.12 -0.54 -8.89
CA ILE A 70 -18.87 -0.29 -7.66
C ILE A 70 -18.29 0.92 -6.91
N ALA A 71 -16.96 0.99 -6.76
CA ALA A 71 -16.28 2.12 -6.13
C ALA A 71 -16.52 3.43 -6.86
N SER A 72 -16.54 3.41 -8.20
CA SER A 72 -16.81 4.59 -9.02
C SER A 72 -18.23 5.09 -8.83
N VAL A 73 -19.22 4.18 -8.84
CA VAL A 73 -20.63 4.52 -8.56
C VAL A 73 -20.79 5.09 -7.15
N TRP A 74 -20.14 4.49 -6.15
CA TRP A 74 -20.16 4.99 -4.79
C TRP A 74 -19.52 6.38 -4.66
N LEU A 75 -18.40 6.64 -5.33
CA LEU A 75 -17.73 7.94 -5.34
C LEU A 75 -18.57 9.03 -6.04
N LEU A 76 -19.31 8.67 -7.09
CA LEU A 76 -20.28 9.57 -7.70
C LEU A 76 -21.42 9.90 -6.73
N PHE A 77 -21.99 8.90 -6.06
CA PHE A 77 -23.00 9.13 -5.02
C PHE A 77 -22.46 10.00 -3.88
N TRP A 78 -21.22 9.75 -3.45
CA TRP A 78 -20.56 10.52 -2.41
C TRP A 78 -20.34 11.99 -2.82
N SER A 79 -19.97 12.26 -4.08
CA SER A 79 -19.76 13.63 -4.55
C SER A 79 -21.06 14.46 -4.54
N PHE A 80 -22.20 13.85 -4.88
CA PHE A 80 -23.52 14.46 -4.68
C PHE A 80 -23.81 14.74 -3.20
N GLY A 81 -23.41 13.81 -2.33
CA GLY A 81 -23.51 13.97 -0.87
C GLY A 81 -22.71 15.17 -0.36
N VAL A 82 -21.50 15.39 -0.85
CA VAL A 82 -20.67 16.55 -0.47
C VAL A 82 -21.28 17.86 -0.93
N VAL A 83 -21.74 17.94 -2.19
CA VAL A 83 -22.39 19.17 -2.70
C VAL A 83 -23.62 19.51 -1.86
N SER A 84 -24.41 18.49 -1.49
CA SER A 84 -25.57 18.65 -0.62
C SER A 84 -25.17 19.02 0.82
N ALA A 85 -24.05 18.51 1.32
CA ALA A 85 -23.57 18.78 2.68
C ALA A 85 -23.24 20.26 2.91
N LEU A 86 -22.82 20.97 1.86
CA LEU A 86 -22.43 22.38 1.93
C LEU A 86 -23.60 23.33 2.24
N THR A 87 -24.85 22.87 2.10
CA THR A 87 -26.03 23.69 2.40
C THR A 87 -26.48 23.62 3.87
N PHE A 88 -25.88 22.75 4.69
CA PHE A 88 -26.25 22.61 6.11
C PHE A 88 -25.50 23.60 7.01
N HIS A 89 -26.14 23.96 8.13
CA HIS A 89 -25.56 24.85 9.13
C HIS A 89 -24.25 24.30 9.75
N PHE A 90 -24.15 22.98 9.90
CA PHE A 90 -22.95 22.28 10.39
C PHE A 90 -22.14 21.62 9.26
N ALA A 91 -22.03 22.29 8.11
CA ALA A 91 -21.36 21.75 6.92
C ALA A 91 -19.97 21.12 7.19
N PRO A 92 -19.05 21.72 7.98
CA PRO A 92 -17.73 21.12 8.19
C PRO A 92 -17.77 19.76 8.89
N LEU A 93 -18.68 19.59 9.86
CA LEU A 93 -18.80 18.34 10.62
C LEU A 93 -19.44 17.24 9.77
N VAL A 94 -20.43 17.59 8.95
CA VAL A 94 -21.06 16.66 7.99
C VAL A 94 -20.04 16.23 6.92
N VAL A 95 -19.26 17.17 6.37
CA VAL A 95 -18.19 16.87 5.41
C VAL A 95 -17.12 15.98 6.04
N MET A 96 -16.71 16.22 7.29
CA MET A 96 -15.78 15.36 8.01
C MET A 96 -16.33 13.92 8.15
N ALA A 97 -17.59 13.78 8.56
CA ALA A 97 -18.25 12.47 8.67
C ALA A 97 -18.32 11.75 7.32
N LEU A 98 -18.62 12.49 6.24
CA LEU A 98 -18.63 11.97 4.87
C LEU A 98 -17.24 11.51 4.42
N LEU A 99 -16.16 12.24 4.75
CA LEU A 99 -14.78 11.85 4.43
C LEU A 99 -14.37 10.56 5.15
N VAL A 100 -14.71 10.44 6.44
CA VAL A 100 -14.45 9.22 7.22
C VAL A 100 -15.23 8.04 6.63
N SER A 101 -16.50 8.25 6.29
CA SER A 101 -17.34 7.23 5.64
C SER A 101 -16.73 6.75 4.31
N MET A 102 -16.30 7.70 3.47
CA MET A 102 -15.66 7.41 2.17
C MET A 102 -14.34 6.67 2.34
N PHE A 103 -13.45 7.14 3.23
CA PHE A 103 -12.18 6.48 3.49
C PHE A 103 -12.39 5.02 3.91
N TRP A 104 -13.32 4.80 4.85
CA TRP A 104 -13.58 3.46 5.36
C TRP A 104 -14.20 2.53 4.31
N THR A 105 -15.19 3.00 3.54
CA THR A 105 -15.80 2.19 2.46
C THR A 105 -14.79 1.82 1.38
N LEU A 106 -13.94 2.76 0.94
CA LEU A 106 -12.93 2.50 -0.08
C LEU A 106 -11.80 1.59 0.44
N GLU A 107 -11.50 1.65 1.73
CA GLU A 107 -10.59 0.69 2.39
C GLU A 107 -11.17 -0.72 2.43
N ILE A 108 -12.46 -0.87 2.74
CA ILE A 108 -13.15 -2.16 2.66
C ILE A 108 -13.08 -2.70 1.24
N LEU A 109 -13.41 -1.90 0.23
CA LEU A 109 -13.37 -2.35 -1.17
C LEU A 109 -11.97 -2.80 -1.60
N ARG A 110 -10.90 -2.07 -1.24
CA ARG A 110 -9.53 -2.54 -1.47
C ARG A 110 -9.28 -3.89 -0.80
N ASN A 111 -9.60 -4.01 0.49
CA ASN A 111 -9.22 -5.19 1.25
C ASN A 111 -10.04 -6.43 0.82
N VAL A 112 -11.26 -6.24 0.32
CA VAL A 112 -12.03 -7.30 -0.38
C VAL A 112 -11.30 -7.78 -1.63
N VAL A 113 -10.83 -6.87 -2.49
CA VAL A 113 -10.05 -7.23 -3.70
C VAL A 113 -8.76 -7.95 -3.32
N CYS A 114 -8.02 -7.42 -2.34
CA CYS A 114 -6.78 -8.02 -1.84
C CYS A 114 -7.02 -9.45 -1.32
N ALA A 115 -8.07 -9.66 -0.51
CA ALA A 115 -8.40 -10.97 0.04
C ALA A 115 -8.87 -11.98 -1.02
N ALA A 116 -9.73 -11.55 -1.96
CA ALA A 116 -10.23 -12.41 -3.03
C ALA A 116 -9.08 -12.89 -3.94
N ILE A 117 -8.23 -11.96 -4.37
CA ILE A 117 -7.07 -12.26 -5.23
C ILE A 117 -6.06 -13.11 -4.47
N SER A 118 -5.83 -12.82 -3.20
CA SER A 118 -4.92 -13.63 -2.39
C SER A 118 -5.38 -15.08 -2.33
N ARG A 119 -6.69 -15.31 -2.15
CA ARG A 119 -7.26 -16.65 -2.18
C ARG A 119 -7.12 -17.33 -3.53
N ASP A 120 -7.43 -16.63 -4.61
CA ASP A 120 -7.38 -17.21 -5.95
C ASP A 120 -5.97 -17.68 -6.32
N VAL A 121 -4.97 -16.84 -6.05
CA VAL A 121 -3.55 -17.18 -6.22
C VAL A 121 -3.13 -18.32 -5.29
N ALA A 122 -3.60 -18.32 -4.05
CA ALA A 122 -3.23 -19.35 -3.10
C ALA A 122 -3.86 -20.71 -3.39
N VAL A 123 -5.12 -20.75 -3.84
CA VAL A 123 -5.79 -21.97 -4.32
C VAL A 123 -5.06 -22.51 -5.55
N TYR A 124 -4.61 -21.64 -6.46
CA TYR A 124 -3.79 -22.04 -7.60
C TYR A 124 -2.50 -22.78 -7.14
N TYR A 125 -1.78 -22.26 -6.15
CA TYR A 125 -0.56 -22.91 -5.63
C TYR A 125 -0.82 -24.19 -4.82
N ILE A 126 -1.93 -24.23 -4.07
CA ILE A 126 -2.21 -25.31 -3.11
C ILE A 126 -2.92 -26.49 -3.79
N VAL A 127 -3.90 -26.22 -4.64
CA VAL A 127 -4.83 -27.20 -5.21
C VAL A 127 -4.61 -27.38 -6.71
N GLY A 128 -4.23 -26.31 -7.42
CA GLY A 128 -4.06 -26.30 -8.87
C GLY A 128 -5.09 -25.41 -9.59
N ALA A 129 -4.83 -25.13 -10.87
CA ALA A 129 -5.56 -24.14 -11.66
C ALA A 129 -7.06 -24.44 -11.84
N ASP A 130 -7.43 -25.72 -11.97
CA ASP A 130 -8.79 -26.14 -12.35
C ASP A 130 -9.86 -25.90 -11.25
N GLN A 131 -9.44 -25.66 -10.00
CA GLN A 131 -10.34 -25.42 -8.87
C GLN A 131 -10.44 -23.93 -8.48
N SER A 132 -9.73 -23.05 -9.19
CA SER A 132 -9.74 -21.61 -8.93
C SER A 132 -10.96 -20.93 -9.57
N HIS A 133 -12.02 -20.77 -8.77
CA HIS A 133 -13.26 -20.11 -9.15
C HIS A 133 -13.33 -18.70 -8.53
N TRP A 134 -13.03 -17.68 -9.34
CA TRP A 134 -12.95 -16.27 -8.96
C TRP A 134 -14.27 -15.71 -8.38
N ASP A 135 -15.40 -16.20 -8.89
CA ASP A 135 -16.76 -15.84 -8.48
C ASP A 135 -17.06 -16.30 -7.04
N ARG A 136 -16.72 -17.55 -6.72
CA ARG A 136 -16.88 -18.12 -5.37
C ARG A 136 -15.98 -17.44 -4.36
N SER A 137 -14.77 -17.05 -4.77
CA SER A 137 -13.81 -16.32 -3.94
C SER A 137 -14.35 -14.93 -3.57
N LEU A 138 -14.83 -14.18 -4.56
CA LEU A 138 -15.47 -12.88 -4.36
C LEU A 138 -16.72 -12.96 -3.49
N TYR A 139 -17.59 -13.93 -3.76
CA TYR A 139 -18.81 -14.13 -3.00
C TYR A 139 -18.48 -14.44 -1.53
N SER A 140 -17.51 -15.31 -1.29
CA SER A 140 -17.07 -15.66 0.07
C SER A 140 -16.42 -14.48 0.79
N ALA A 141 -15.61 -13.67 0.09
CA ALA A 141 -15.02 -12.46 0.65
C ALA A 141 -16.09 -11.43 1.04
N SER A 142 -17.14 -11.31 0.24
CA SER A 142 -18.23 -10.34 0.45
C SER A 142 -19.28 -10.78 1.48
N THR A 143 -19.33 -12.06 1.82
CA THR A 143 -20.34 -12.61 2.75
C THR A 143 -19.71 -13.21 4.00
N SER A 144 -18.85 -14.22 3.84
CA SER A 144 -18.32 -15.03 4.93
C SER A 144 -17.15 -14.37 5.65
N TRP A 145 -16.30 -13.63 4.92
CA TRP A 145 -15.12 -12.96 5.51
C TRP A 145 -15.29 -11.47 5.69
N PHE A 146 -16.42 -10.92 5.26
CA PHE A 146 -16.67 -9.48 5.24
C PHE A 146 -16.46 -8.84 6.61
N GLY A 147 -16.99 -9.44 7.68
CA GLY A 147 -16.80 -8.89 9.04
C GLY A 147 -15.34 -8.82 9.48
N SER A 148 -14.51 -9.82 9.11
CA SER A 148 -13.07 -9.80 9.39
C SER A 148 -12.34 -8.77 8.53
N ILE A 149 -12.76 -8.60 7.27
CA ILE A 149 -12.21 -7.59 6.36
C ILE A 149 -12.55 -6.18 6.85
N CYS A 150 -13.79 -5.92 7.28
CA CYS A 150 -14.22 -4.62 7.83
C CYS A 150 -13.42 -4.24 9.07
N MET A 151 -13.18 -5.20 9.96
CA MET A 151 -12.35 -4.99 11.15
C MET A 151 -10.89 -4.66 10.77
N GLY A 152 -10.32 -5.41 9.81
CA GLY A 152 -9.00 -5.14 9.27
C GLY A 152 -8.89 -3.75 8.62
N SER A 153 -9.91 -3.33 7.87
CA SER A 153 -9.97 -2.01 7.22
C SER A 153 -10.01 -0.84 8.19
N LEU A 154 -10.40 -1.04 9.45
CA LEU A 154 -10.28 0.00 10.47
C LEU A 154 -8.88 0.00 11.10
N ILE A 155 -8.39 -1.18 11.47
CA ILE A 155 -7.18 -1.29 12.28
C ILE A 155 -5.93 -1.09 11.44
N VAL A 156 -5.81 -1.78 10.31
CA VAL A 156 -4.55 -1.86 9.54
C VAL A 156 -4.07 -0.51 9.02
N PRO A 157 -4.92 0.37 8.45
CA PRO A 157 -4.47 1.70 8.03
C PRO A 157 -3.99 2.57 9.18
N VAL A 158 -4.67 2.52 10.34
CA VAL A 158 -4.26 3.27 11.54
C VAL A 158 -2.86 2.86 11.98
N LEU A 159 -2.55 1.55 11.95
CA LEU A 159 -1.21 1.06 12.30
C LEU A 159 -0.16 1.42 11.28
N HIS A 160 -0.51 1.42 10.00
CA HIS A 160 0.39 1.87 8.96
C HIS A 160 0.76 3.34 9.17
N THR A 161 -0.22 4.20 9.48
CA THR A 161 0.03 5.62 9.79
C THR A 161 0.90 5.76 11.03
N LEU A 162 0.59 5.05 12.13
CA LEU A 162 1.40 5.08 13.35
C LEU A 162 2.86 4.66 13.09
N ARG A 163 3.08 3.63 12.26
CA ARG A 163 4.43 3.19 11.85
C ARG A 163 5.20 4.27 11.11
N VAL A 164 4.55 4.91 10.14
CA VAL A 164 5.17 5.94 9.33
C VAL A 164 5.51 7.15 10.22
N THR A 165 4.61 7.53 11.12
CA THR A 165 4.85 8.62 12.08
C THR A 165 5.99 8.27 13.05
N ALA A 166 5.99 7.07 13.64
CA ALA A 166 7.06 6.62 14.54
C ALA A 166 8.43 6.64 13.86
N ARG A 167 8.53 6.11 12.63
CA ARG A 167 9.77 6.14 11.84
C ARG A 167 10.17 7.57 11.44
N GLY A 168 9.21 8.44 11.16
CA GLY A 168 9.45 9.85 10.88
C GLY A 168 10.05 10.56 12.09
N LEU A 169 9.48 10.37 13.27
CA LEU A 169 9.99 10.91 14.53
C LEU A 169 11.39 10.38 14.84
N ASN A 170 11.65 9.09 14.60
CA ASN A 170 12.98 8.50 14.79
C ASN A 170 14.04 9.07 13.83
N ARG A 171 13.64 9.60 12.67
CA ARG A 171 14.56 10.22 11.69
C ARG A 171 14.85 11.69 11.98
N ILE A 172 13.94 12.39 12.65
CA ILE A 172 14.10 13.80 13.05
C ILE A 172 14.88 13.85 14.40
N HIS A 173 15.73 12.86 14.66
CA HIS A 173 16.50 12.75 15.88
C HIS A 173 17.53 13.89 15.94
N SER A 174 17.15 14.99 16.58
CA SER A 174 18.03 16.07 17.03
C SER A 174 18.01 16.12 18.55
N ASP A 175 19.07 15.62 19.18
CA ASP A 175 19.61 15.91 20.53
C ASP A 175 18.68 16.05 21.76
N ASN A 176 17.41 15.66 21.70
CA ASN A 176 16.48 15.78 22.82
C ASN A 176 16.17 14.43 23.49
N GLU A 177 16.67 14.23 24.70
CA GLU A 177 16.49 13.00 25.51
C GLU A 177 15.01 12.62 25.75
N PHE A 178 14.08 13.59 25.75
CA PHE A 178 12.65 13.32 25.91
C PHE A 178 12.00 12.64 24.68
N MET A 179 12.51 12.90 23.47
CA MET A 179 12.05 12.23 22.25
C MET A 179 12.49 10.77 22.18
N PHE A 180 13.55 10.39 22.91
CA PHE A 180 14.09 9.03 22.96
C PHE A 180 13.12 8.05 23.64
N SER A 181 12.53 8.45 24.77
CA SER A 181 11.59 7.59 25.52
C SER A 181 10.28 7.33 24.75
N CYS A 182 9.76 8.36 24.07
CA CYS A 182 8.54 8.23 23.26
C CYS A 182 8.79 7.37 22.01
N ALA A 183 9.90 7.58 21.31
CA ALA A 183 10.32 6.78 20.16
C ALA A 183 10.35 5.28 20.45
N ASP A 184 11.02 4.89 21.53
CA ASP A 184 11.14 3.49 21.94
C ASP A 184 9.79 2.89 22.38
N CYS A 185 8.94 3.68 23.03
CA CYS A 185 7.59 3.27 23.40
C CYS A 185 6.74 3.01 22.14
N PHE A 186 6.76 3.94 21.18
CA PHE A 186 6.05 3.80 19.91
C PHE A 186 6.54 2.60 19.11
N ASP A 187 7.84 2.33 19.11
CA ASP A 187 8.39 1.18 18.39
C ASP A 187 7.94 -0.15 19.02
N ARG A 188 7.98 -0.27 20.36
CA ARG A 188 7.47 -1.44 21.09
C ARG A 188 5.97 -1.66 20.87
N VAL A 189 5.17 -0.61 20.98
CA VAL A 189 3.73 -0.67 20.72
C VAL A 189 3.48 -1.11 19.29
N THR A 190 4.17 -0.49 18.33
CA THR A 190 4.07 -0.84 16.92
C THR A 190 4.40 -2.31 16.67
N ALA A 191 5.48 -2.84 17.25
CA ALA A 191 5.88 -4.24 17.10
C ALA A 191 4.78 -5.20 17.58
N ILE A 192 4.16 -4.92 18.71
CA ILE A 192 3.01 -5.70 19.22
C ILE A 192 1.85 -5.61 18.24
N LEU A 193 1.50 -4.41 17.76
CA LEU A 193 0.37 -4.26 16.85
C LEU A 193 0.61 -4.87 15.46
N VAL A 194 1.86 -4.96 14.97
CA VAL A 194 2.20 -5.70 13.73
C VAL A 194 1.81 -7.17 13.84
N LYS A 195 2.01 -7.78 15.00
CA LYS A 195 1.64 -9.17 15.23
C LYS A 195 0.13 -9.40 15.06
N TYR A 196 -0.70 -8.46 15.52
CA TYR A 196 -2.16 -8.59 15.50
C TYR A 196 -2.87 -7.98 14.29
N ALA A 197 -2.21 -7.10 13.56
CA ALA A 197 -2.77 -6.50 12.36
C ALA A 197 -1.69 -6.25 11.31
N ASN A 198 -1.70 -7.15 10.33
CA ASN A 198 -0.82 -7.10 9.19
C ASN A 198 -1.59 -7.32 7.87
N ASN A 199 -1.08 -6.75 6.78
CA ASN A 199 -1.72 -6.86 5.46
C ASN A 199 -1.74 -8.31 4.95
N TRP A 200 -0.76 -9.13 5.34
CA TRP A 200 -0.68 -10.53 4.92
C TRP A 200 -1.77 -11.42 5.56
N ALA A 201 -2.38 -10.97 6.66
CA ALA A 201 -3.49 -11.63 7.33
C ALA A 201 -4.69 -11.83 6.40
N TYR A 202 -4.92 -10.92 5.44
CA TYR A 202 -6.02 -11.05 4.49
C TYR A 202 -5.93 -12.33 3.65
N ALA A 203 -4.72 -12.76 3.28
CA ALA A 203 -4.50 -14.02 2.58
C ALA A 203 -4.83 -15.23 3.47
N GLN A 204 -4.41 -15.21 4.74
CA GLN A 204 -4.73 -16.26 5.73
C GLN A 204 -6.23 -16.34 6.05
N VAL A 205 -6.91 -15.20 6.23
CA VAL A 205 -8.37 -15.14 6.41
C VAL A 205 -9.07 -15.78 5.23
N ALA A 206 -8.66 -15.44 4.01
CA ALA A 206 -9.29 -15.91 2.79
C ALA A 206 -9.01 -17.41 2.54
N LEU A 207 -7.86 -17.94 2.94
CA LEU A 207 -7.52 -19.35 2.83
C LEU A 207 -8.22 -20.22 3.87
N HIS A 208 -8.04 -19.89 5.16
CA HIS A 208 -8.39 -20.76 6.28
C HIS A 208 -9.70 -20.41 6.97
N ARG A 209 -10.38 -19.34 6.54
CA ARG A 209 -11.65 -18.86 7.13
C ARG A 209 -11.56 -18.57 8.63
N LYS A 210 -10.43 -18.03 9.09
CA LYS A 210 -10.21 -17.64 10.48
C LYS A 210 -10.55 -16.15 10.70
N ALA A 211 -10.83 -15.78 11.95
CA ALA A 211 -11.00 -14.37 12.32
C ALA A 211 -9.71 -13.57 12.08
N PHE A 212 -9.83 -12.30 11.66
CA PHE A 212 -8.70 -11.44 11.27
C PHE A 212 -7.53 -11.42 12.26
N MET A 213 -7.79 -11.20 13.55
CA MET A 213 -6.73 -11.12 14.56
C MET A 213 -5.99 -12.46 14.74
N ARG A 214 -6.72 -13.59 14.67
CA ARG A 214 -6.11 -14.93 14.76
C ARG A 214 -5.29 -15.22 13.52
N ALA A 215 -5.85 -14.93 12.34
CA ALA A 215 -5.13 -15.05 11.07
C ALA A 215 -3.85 -14.20 11.07
N SER A 216 -3.91 -12.96 11.56
CA SER A 216 -2.74 -12.07 11.64
C SER A 216 -1.64 -12.64 12.52
N ARG A 217 -1.99 -13.15 13.70
CA ARG A 217 -1.02 -13.78 14.62
C ARG A 217 -0.40 -15.01 13.98
N ASP A 218 -1.23 -15.89 13.42
CA ASP A 218 -0.78 -17.12 12.76
C ASP A 218 0.17 -16.80 11.60
N THR A 219 -0.14 -15.79 10.76
CA THR A 219 0.74 -15.34 9.68
C THR A 219 2.09 -14.86 10.21
N TYR A 220 2.07 -14.04 11.27
CA TYR A 220 3.29 -13.47 11.83
C TYR A 220 4.19 -14.55 12.42
N ASP A 221 3.62 -15.46 13.21
CA ASP A 221 4.36 -16.57 13.81
C ASP A 221 4.92 -17.51 12.72
N LEU A 222 4.15 -17.77 11.65
CA LEU A 222 4.61 -18.53 10.49
C LEU A 222 5.80 -17.86 9.76
N PHE A 223 5.75 -16.54 9.57
CA PHE A 223 6.82 -15.79 8.93
C PHE A 223 8.10 -15.77 9.76
N THR A 224 8.00 -15.63 11.09
CA THR A 224 9.14 -15.70 12.00
C THR A 224 9.76 -17.09 12.00
N GLN A 225 8.96 -18.16 12.03
CA GLN A 225 9.46 -19.54 11.97
C GLN A 225 10.23 -19.86 10.68
N LYS A 226 9.83 -19.25 9.56
CA LYS A 226 10.46 -19.45 8.25
C LYS A 226 11.52 -18.39 7.90
N ARG A 227 11.83 -17.47 8.82
CA ARG A 227 12.79 -16.35 8.63
C ARG A 227 12.46 -15.45 7.43
N VAL A 228 11.18 -15.37 7.05
CA VAL A 228 10.68 -14.52 5.96
C VAL A 228 10.43 -13.08 6.44
N ASP A 229 10.36 -12.88 7.76
CA ASP A 229 10.24 -11.58 8.43
C ASP A 229 11.37 -10.60 8.02
N VAL A 230 12.61 -11.10 7.84
CA VAL A 230 13.75 -10.30 7.39
C VAL A 230 13.52 -9.73 5.99
N VAL A 231 12.99 -10.55 5.08
CA VAL A 231 12.71 -10.13 3.70
C VAL A 231 11.54 -9.17 3.65
N ILE A 232 10.48 -9.44 4.41
CA ILE A 232 9.29 -8.59 4.51
C ILE A 232 9.66 -7.18 5.02
N GLY A 233 10.61 -7.09 5.95
CA GLY A 233 11.13 -5.80 6.42
C GLY A 233 11.77 -4.96 5.30
N SER A 234 12.27 -5.61 4.25
CA SER A 234 12.87 -4.97 3.07
C SER A 234 11.93 -4.81 1.88
N ASP A 235 10.71 -5.36 1.95
CA ASP A 235 9.71 -5.32 0.87
C ASP A 235 9.17 -3.90 0.67
N LEU A 236 9.25 -3.42 -0.57
CA LEU A 236 8.79 -2.08 -0.98
C LEU A 236 7.45 -2.13 -1.71
N THR A 237 6.82 -3.30 -1.86
CA THR A 237 5.56 -3.46 -2.62
C THR A 237 4.45 -2.54 -2.10
N SER A 238 4.23 -2.50 -0.78
CA SER A 238 3.19 -1.63 -0.19
C SER A 238 3.49 -0.15 -0.43
N SER A 239 4.77 0.26 -0.36
CA SER A 239 5.18 1.64 -0.63
C SER A 239 4.98 2.00 -2.10
N PHE A 240 5.33 1.10 -3.01
CA PHE A 240 5.10 1.26 -4.44
C PHE A 240 3.61 1.46 -4.74
N CYS A 241 2.73 0.61 -4.22
CA CYS A 241 1.28 0.73 -4.42
C CYS A 241 0.73 2.08 -3.93
N VAL A 242 1.21 2.58 -2.79
CA VAL A 242 0.81 3.90 -2.27
C VAL A 242 1.33 5.03 -3.16
N LEU A 243 2.60 4.98 -3.57
CA LEU A 243 3.19 5.98 -4.46
C LEU A 243 2.48 6.02 -5.82
N SER A 244 2.15 4.87 -6.40
CA SER A 244 1.34 4.78 -7.63
C SER A 244 -0.06 5.37 -7.46
N SER A 245 -0.65 5.26 -6.26
CA SER A 245 -1.95 5.86 -5.97
C SER A 245 -1.84 7.39 -5.87
N ILE A 246 -0.78 7.91 -5.25
CA ILE A 246 -0.50 9.34 -5.17
C ILE A 246 -0.28 9.90 -6.57
N THR A 247 0.53 9.24 -7.42
CA THR A 247 0.75 9.68 -8.80
C THR A 247 -0.55 9.70 -9.60
N GLY A 248 -1.40 8.68 -9.43
CA GLY A 248 -2.73 8.61 -10.03
C GLY A 248 -3.63 9.79 -9.65
N GLY A 249 -3.70 10.13 -8.35
CA GLY A 249 -4.43 11.30 -7.88
C GLY A 249 -3.89 12.61 -8.45
N MET A 250 -2.56 12.77 -8.52
CA MET A 250 -1.93 13.96 -9.08
C MET A 250 -2.23 14.13 -10.58
N LEU A 251 -2.27 13.05 -11.36
CA LEU A 251 -2.68 13.11 -12.76
C LEU A 251 -4.12 13.60 -12.91
N CYS A 252 -5.04 13.16 -12.04
CA CYS A 252 -6.41 13.66 -12.02
C CYS A 252 -6.47 15.16 -11.70
N VAL A 253 -5.63 15.66 -10.78
CA VAL A 253 -5.52 17.09 -10.47
C VAL A 253 -5.05 17.89 -11.67
N ILE A 254 -4.02 17.42 -12.38
CA ILE A 254 -3.48 18.15 -13.55
C ILE A 254 -4.56 18.30 -14.63
N VAL A 255 -5.28 17.22 -14.93
CA VAL A 255 -6.33 17.23 -15.97
C VAL A 255 -7.52 18.10 -15.55
N SER A 256 -8.06 17.87 -14.35
CA SER A 256 -9.25 18.60 -13.87
C SER A 256 -8.95 20.06 -13.51
N GLY A 257 -7.79 20.33 -12.91
CA GLY A 257 -7.31 21.67 -12.57
C GLY A 257 -7.02 22.49 -13.82
N GLY A 258 -6.40 21.90 -14.85
CA GLY A 258 -6.17 22.57 -16.13
C GLY A 258 -7.48 22.97 -16.82
N TRP A 259 -8.46 22.05 -16.85
CA TRP A 259 -9.79 22.32 -17.40
C TRP A 259 -10.55 23.41 -16.62
N THR A 260 -10.55 23.33 -15.29
CA THR A 260 -11.30 24.27 -14.44
C THR A 260 -10.66 25.65 -14.39
N PHE A 261 -9.33 25.74 -14.50
CA PHE A 261 -8.64 27.02 -14.60
C PHE A 261 -9.04 27.82 -15.85
N GLY A 262 -9.30 27.13 -16.97
CA GLY A 262 -9.74 27.76 -18.22
C GLY A 262 -11.21 28.16 -18.26
N THR A 263 -12.07 27.49 -17.49
CA THR A 263 -13.54 27.67 -17.54
C THR A 263 -14.10 28.42 -16.32
N HIS A 264 -13.72 28.00 -15.11
CA HIS A 264 -14.27 28.50 -13.84
C HIS A 264 -13.21 28.57 -12.74
N LYS A 265 -12.42 29.66 -12.74
CA LYS A 265 -11.30 29.88 -11.79
C LYS A 265 -11.67 29.74 -10.31
N ALA A 266 -12.89 30.11 -9.93
CA ALA A 266 -13.36 30.04 -8.54
C ALA A 266 -13.53 28.59 -8.04
N LEU A 267 -13.78 27.63 -8.93
CA LEU A 267 -14.01 26.22 -8.60
C LEU A 267 -12.74 25.36 -8.72
N THR A 268 -11.65 25.93 -9.23
CA THR A 268 -10.41 25.18 -9.51
C THR A 268 -9.89 24.45 -8.27
N ALA A 269 -9.86 25.12 -7.11
CA ALA A 269 -9.32 24.53 -5.88
C ALA A 269 -10.18 23.35 -5.38
N SER A 270 -11.49 23.52 -5.29
CA SER A 270 -12.40 22.47 -4.78
C SER A 270 -12.48 21.26 -5.71
N VAL A 271 -12.59 21.49 -7.02
CA VAL A 271 -12.63 20.40 -8.01
C VAL A 271 -11.31 19.64 -8.05
N SER A 272 -10.17 20.34 -7.95
CA SER A 272 -8.85 19.70 -7.89
C SER A 272 -8.68 18.84 -6.63
N THR A 273 -9.13 19.31 -5.46
CA THR A 273 -9.05 18.50 -4.23
C THR A 273 -9.91 17.25 -4.32
N VAL A 274 -11.15 17.37 -4.81
CA VAL A 274 -12.05 16.22 -4.96
C VAL A 274 -11.52 15.22 -5.99
N SER A 275 -11.01 15.71 -7.13
CA SER A 275 -10.44 14.84 -8.18
C SER A 275 -9.17 14.11 -7.72
N PHE A 276 -8.34 14.74 -6.88
CA PHE A 276 -7.20 14.09 -6.24
C PHE A 276 -7.62 12.86 -5.45
N PHE A 277 -8.59 13.01 -4.54
CA PHE A 277 -9.03 11.90 -3.69
C PHE A 277 -9.69 10.80 -4.51
N ILE A 278 -10.57 11.15 -5.46
CA ILE A 278 -11.21 10.17 -6.35
C ILE A 278 -10.14 9.37 -7.11
N GLY A 279 -9.20 10.05 -7.75
CA GLY A 279 -8.11 9.41 -8.49
C GLY A 279 -7.23 8.54 -7.60
N TYR A 280 -6.85 9.06 -6.43
CA TYR A 280 -6.06 8.35 -5.44
C TYR A 280 -6.72 7.03 -5.04
N PHE A 281 -7.98 7.06 -4.58
CA PHE A 281 -8.64 5.85 -4.09
C PHE A 281 -8.94 4.83 -5.19
N LEU A 282 -9.31 5.25 -6.39
CA LEU A 282 -9.54 4.34 -7.51
C LEU A 282 -8.25 3.60 -7.89
N VAL A 283 -7.13 4.32 -8.02
CA VAL A 283 -5.83 3.68 -8.28
C VAL A 283 -5.41 2.80 -7.11
N ARG A 284 -5.71 3.20 -5.87
CA ARG A 284 -5.43 2.41 -4.66
C ARG A 284 -6.18 1.07 -4.67
N ILE A 285 -7.45 1.05 -5.10
CA ILE A 285 -8.22 -0.18 -5.27
C ILE A 285 -7.61 -1.03 -6.39
N ALA A 286 -7.22 -0.43 -7.52
CA ALA A 286 -6.57 -1.17 -8.61
C ALA A 286 -5.25 -1.83 -8.15
N MET A 287 -4.45 -1.12 -7.34
CA MET A 287 -3.20 -1.61 -6.75
C MET A 287 -3.41 -2.69 -5.67
N ALA A 288 -4.64 -2.99 -5.27
CA ALA A 288 -4.94 -4.13 -4.41
C ALA A 288 -4.65 -5.48 -5.10
N VAL A 289 -4.68 -5.53 -6.44
CA VAL A 289 -4.36 -6.72 -7.24
C VAL A 289 -2.91 -7.19 -7.04
N PRO A 290 -1.88 -6.38 -7.38
CA PRO A 290 -0.49 -6.77 -7.16
C PRO A 290 -0.21 -7.03 -5.68
N GLN A 291 -0.78 -6.22 -4.80
CA GLN A 291 -0.58 -6.38 -3.36
C GLN A 291 -1.13 -7.72 -2.84
N GLY A 292 -2.34 -8.11 -3.25
CA GLY A 292 -2.94 -9.40 -2.89
C GLY A 292 -2.14 -10.57 -3.45
N ALA A 293 -1.66 -10.48 -4.69
CA ALA A 293 -0.83 -11.52 -5.29
C ALA A 293 0.48 -11.74 -4.53
N VAL A 294 1.18 -10.66 -4.14
CA VAL A 294 2.40 -10.74 -3.33
C VAL A 294 2.11 -11.28 -1.92
N CYS A 295 1.01 -10.84 -1.29
CA CYS A 295 0.60 -11.38 0.01
C CYS A 295 0.35 -12.89 -0.04
N ALA A 296 -0.36 -13.38 -1.07
CA ALA A 296 -0.56 -14.81 -1.26
C ALA A 296 0.74 -15.56 -1.52
N HIS A 297 1.64 -14.99 -2.33
CA HIS A 297 2.92 -15.61 -2.62
C HIS A 297 3.75 -15.84 -1.35
N TYR A 298 3.88 -14.83 -0.48
CA TYR A 298 4.58 -14.98 0.81
C TYR A 298 3.93 -16.02 1.72
N VAL A 299 2.60 -16.00 1.84
CA VAL A 299 1.88 -16.95 2.69
C VAL A 299 2.03 -18.38 2.16
N CYS A 300 1.83 -18.59 0.85
CA CYS A 300 1.95 -19.91 0.22
C CYS A 300 3.37 -20.45 0.29
N TYR A 301 4.38 -19.59 0.13
CA TYR A 301 5.79 -19.98 0.26
C TYR A 301 6.06 -20.56 1.66
N CYS A 302 5.49 -19.97 2.70
CA CYS A 302 5.67 -20.45 4.07
C CYS A 302 4.89 -21.73 4.37
N GLU A 303 3.67 -21.87 3.84
CA GLU A 303 2.81 -23.05 4.07
C GLU A 303 3.22 -24.28 3.24
N LYS A 304 3.68 -24.08 2.00
CA LYS A 304 4.08 -25.15 1.07
C LYS A 304 5.46 -24.89 0.47
N PRO A 305 6.54 -25.14 1.23
CA PRO A 305 7.91 -24.96 0.74
C PRO A 305 8.31 -25.93 -0.39
N GLY A 306 7.50 -26.95 -0.69
CA GLY A 306 7.77 -27.95 -1.75
C GLY A 306 7.22 -27.61 -3.14
N CYS A 307 6.51 -26.48 -3.31
CA CYS A 307 6.01 -26.09 -4.63
C CYS A 307 7.17 -25.55 -5.48
N GLN A 308 7.50 -26.23 -6.58
CA GLN A 308 8.65 -25.89 -7.42
C GLN A 308 8.57 -24.46 -8.00
N GLU A 309 7.37 -23.98 -8.34
CA GLU A 309 7.18 -22.58 -8.77
C GLU A 309 7.52 -21.58 -7.65
N LEU A 310 7.16 -21.87 -6.39
CA LEU A 310 7.45 -21.00 -5.25
C LEU A 310 8.93 -21.03 -4.84
N VAL A 311 9.60 -22.17 -5.02
CA VAL A 311 11.05 -22.32 -4.77
C VAL A 311 11.87 -21.60 -5.84
N ALA A 312 11.38 -21.54 -7.08
CA ALA A 312 12.01 -20.79 -8.16
C ALA A 312 11.74 -19.26 -8.11
N SER A 313 11.00 -18.79 -7.10
CA SER A 313 10.73 -17.37 -6.89
C SER A 313 11.99 -16.62 -6.41
N PRO A 314 12.03 -15.27 -6.48
CA PRO A 314 13.17 -14.49 -5.96
C PRO A 314 13.27 -14.49 -4.42
N VAL A 315 12.28 -15.04 -3.71
CA VAL A 315 12.21 -14.98 -2.23
C VAL A 315 13.36 -15.74 -1.55
N PRO A 316 13.67 -17.01 -1.88
CA PRO A 316 14.68 -17.79 -1.15
C PRO A 316 16.10 -17.24 -1.33
N GLU A 317 16.43 -16.75 -2.53
CA GLU A 317 17.71 -16.13 -2.82
C GLU A 317 17.90 -14.87 -1.98
N ARG A 318 16.87 -14.01 -1.92
CA ARG A 318 16.89 -12.81 -1.10
C ARG A 318 17.00 -13.09 0.40
N ILE A 319 16.38 -14.17 0.90
CA ILE A 319 16.57 -14.62 2.30
C ILE A 319 18.05 -14.91 2.55
N LYS A 320 18.72 -15.64 1.65
CA LYS A 320 20.14 -16.00 1.82
C LYS A 320 21.05 -14.77 1.81
N GLU A 321 20.82 -13.83 0.88
CA GLU A 321 21.57 -12.58 0.81
C GLU A 321 21.47 -11.79 2.12
N LEU A 322 20.24 -11.56 2.61
CA LEU A 322 20.03 -10.76 3.81
C LEU A 322 20.54 -11.43 5.09
N LEU A 323 20.48 -12.76 5.18
CA LEU A 323 21.05 -13.48 6.31
C LEU A 323 22.58 -13.46 6.28
N ALA A 324 23.19 -13.57 5.10
CA ALA A 324 24.64 -13.45 4.95
C ALA A 324 25.14 -12.05 5.37
N ASP A 325 24.41 -10.99 5.01
CA ASP A 325 24.74 -9.62 5.43
C ASP A 325 24.67 -9.48 6.97
N VAL A 326 23.63 -10.04 7.59
CA VAL A 326 23.48 -10.02 9.07
C VAL A 326 24.61 -10.78 9.76
N ASP A 327 24.99 -11.95 9.27
CA ASP A 327 26.08 -12.74 9.86
C ASP A 327 27.45 -12.02 9.71
N VAL A 328 27.65 -11.27 8.62
CA VAL A 328 28.85 -10.43 8.40
C VAL A 328 28.86 -9.22 9.34
N GLU A 329 27.71 -8.60 9.62
CA GLU A 329 27.62 -7.51 10.59
C GLU A 329 27.88 -7.99 12.01
N VAL A 330 27.34 -9.16 12.40
CA VAL A 330 27.57 -9.76 13.72
C VAL A 330 29.04 -10.15 13.94
N THR A 331 29.74 -10.61 12.89
CA THR A 331 31.18 -10.93 12.98
C THR A 331 32.09 -9.69 12.98
N LYS A 332 31.58 -8.52 12.58
CA LYS A 332 32.31 -7.24 12.64
C LYS A 332 32.01 -6.41 13.89
N ALA A 333 30.99 -6.78 14.67
CA ALA A 333 30.71 -6.13 15.95
C ALA A 333 31.78 -6.54 16.98
N PRO A 334 32.56 -5.58 17.54
CA PRO A 334 33.65 -5.86 18.48
C PRO A 334 33.19 -6.39 19.85
#